data_AF-A0A537S1P6-F1
#
_entry.id   AF-A0A537S1P6-F1
#
_cell.length_a   1.000
_cell.length_b   1.000
_cell.length_c   1.000
_cell.angle_alpha   90.00
_cell.angle_beta   90.00
_cell.angle_gamma   90.00
#
_symmetry.space_group_name_H-M   'P 1'
#
loop_
_entity.id
_entity.type
_entity.pdbx_description
1 polymer ?
#
loop_
_entity_poly.entity_id
_entity_poly.type
_entity_poly.pdbx_seq_one_letter_code
_entity_poly.pdbx_strand_id
1 'polypeptide(L)' 'MASGGLLDVFISPIGGAEGRKVRLPAMPIEFGADRERPGLRHQPPRMGEHNAQVLAEAGFSPAEVAALAERRVIVAAT' A
#
# COMPACT_ATOMS: atom_id res chain seq x y z
N MET A 1 26.79 12.98 4.07
CA MET A 1 25.46 13.35 4.61
C MET A 1 24.53 12.16 4.44
N ALA A 2 23.94 11.65 5.53
CA ALA A 2 23.17 10.40 5.56
C ALA A 2 21.67 10.63 5.24
N SER A 3 21.34 11.33 4.15
CA SER A 3 19.95 11.71 3.84
C SER A 3 19.10 10.57 3.24
N GLY A 4 19.70 9.49 2.74
CA GLY A 4 18.99 8.37 2.11
C GLY A 4 18.61 7.20 3.03
N GLY A 5 18.91 7.29 4.34
CA GLY A 5 18.74 6.16 5.26
C GLY A 5 17.31 5.94 5.78
N LEU A 6 16.43 6.94 5.67
CA LEU A 6 15.08 6.89 6.22
C LEU A 6 14.06 7.39 5.20
N LEU A 7 12.97 6.65 5.06
CA LEU A 7 11.84 6.91 4.16
C LEU A 7 10.67 7.45 4.97
N ASP A 8 9.97 8.44 4.40
CA ASP A 8 8.74 8.96 4.98
C ASP A 8 7.57 8.01 4.68
N VAL A 9 6.99 7.44 5.72
CA VAL A 9 5.87 6.47 5.63
C VAL A 9 4.70 6.95 6.48
N PHE A 10 3.47 6.76 6.02
CA PHE A 10 2.28 6.98 6.84
C PHE A 10 1.90 5.71 7.60
N ILE A 11 1.61 5.85 8.89
CA ILE A 11 1.07 4.77 9.72
C ILE A 11 -0.31 5.18 10.23
N SER A 12 -1.31 4.39 9.86
CA SER A 12 -2.68 4.50 10.34
C SER A 12 -3.27 3.09 10.52
N PRO A 13 -4.27 2.90 11.39
CA PRO A 13 -4.95 1.61 11.55
C PRO A 13 -5.65 1.10 10.28
N ILE A 14 -6.02 2.02 9.37
CA ILE A 14 -6.77 1.71 8.15
C ILE A 14 -5.94 1.91 6.86
N GLY A 15 -4.64 2.22 7.00
CA GLY A 15 -3.76 2.58 5.89
C GLY A 15 -3.99 3.99 5.32
N GLY A 16 -3.44 4.24 4.13
CA GLY A 16 -3.51 5.53 3.44
C GLY A 16 -2.64 6.64 4.04
N ALA A 17 -2.78 7.86 3.50
CA ALA A 17 -1.97 9.03 3.86
C ALA A 17 -2.53 9.87 5.03
N GLU A 18 -3.67 9.48 5.62
CA GLU A 18 -4.32 10.20 6.74
C GLU A 18 -3.67 9.90 8.11
N GLY A 19 -2.69 8.99 8.15
CA GLY A 19 -2.02 8.56 9.37
C GLY A 19 -0.91 9.50 9.85
N ARG A 20 -0.19 9.09 10.90
CA ARG A 20 1.03 9.79 11.30
C ARG A 20 2.14 9.52 10.31
N LYS A 21 2.81 10.58 9.84
CA LYS A 21 4.04 10.46 9.07
C LYS A 21 5.20 10.10 10.00
N VAL A 22 5.89 9.01 9.71
CA VAL A 22 7.05 8.52 10.47
C VAL A 22 8.24 8.27 9.54
N ARG A 23 9.42 8.06 10.14
CA ARG A 23 10.67 7.77 9.43
C ARG A 23 11.00 6.28 9.57
N LEU A 24 10.86 5.52 8.48
CA LEU A 24 11.20 4.09 8.43
C LEU A 24 12.61 3.90 7.84
N PRO A 25 13.46 3.03 8.38
CA PRO A 25 14.71 2.66 7.73
C PRO A 25 14.50 2.22 6.28
N ALA A 26 15.31 2.77 5.37
CA ALA A 26 15.39 2.32 3.99
C ALA A 26 15.95 0.89 3.93
N MET A 27 15.78 0.24 2.77
CA MET A 27 16.33 -1.10 2.54
C MET A 27 17.86 -1.12 2.79
N PRO A 28 18.40 -2.18 3.42
CA PRO A 28 19.83 -2.27 3.72
C PRO A 28 20.70 -2.66 2.50
N ILE A 29 20.13 -2.64 1.29
CA ILE A 29 20.76 -3.12 0.05
C ILE A 29 20.83 -1.96 -0.96
N GLU A 30 21.93 -1.89 -1.69
CA GLU A 30 22.23 -0.90 -2.73
C GLU A 30 22.33 -1.60 -4.10
N PHE A 31 21.96 -0.89 -5.17
CA PHE A 31 21.96 -1.38 -6.55
C PHE A 31 22.74 -0.44 -7.48
N GLY A 32 23.30 -1.02 -8.55
CA GLY A 32 24.00 -0.27 -9.60
C GLY A 32 25.37 0.27 -9.20
N ALA A 33 26.08 0.84 -10.18
CA ALA A 33 27.39 1.46 -9.95
C ALA A 33 27.30 2.69 -9.02
N ASP A 34 26.17 3.40 -9.06
CA ASP A 34 25.89 4.58 -8.25
C ASP A 34 25.46 4.25 -6.80
N ARG A 35 25.36 2.95 -6.47
CA ARG A 35 25.00 2.44 -5.13
C ARG A 35 23.68 3.02 -4.60
N GLU A 36 22.67 3.09 -5.46
CA GLU A 36 21.36 3.63 -5.10
C GLU A 36 20.59 2.67 -4.20
N ARG A 37 19.84 3.21 -3.24
CA ARG A 37 18.91 2.43 -2.42
C ARG A 37 17.49 2.55 -2.97
N PRO A 38 16.71 1.46 -3.01
CA PRO A 38 15.31 1.53 -3.37
C PRO A 38 14.56 2.52 -2.47
N GLY A 39 13.87 3.47 -3.10
CA GLY A 39 12.93 4.35 -2.43
C GLY A 39 11.57 3.69 -2.20
N LEU A 40 10.69 4.40 -1.48
CA LEU A 40 9.31 3.98 -1.29
C LEU A 40 8.50 4.21 -2.58
N ARG A 41 7.92 3.16 -3.15
CA ARG A 41 7.08 3.25 -4.37
C ARG A 41 5.62 3.58 -4.06
N HIS A 42 5.09 2.97 -3.00
CA HIS A 42 3.70 3.15 -2.56
C HIS A 42 3.66 3.29 -1.05
N GLN A 43 2.78 4.15 -0.56
CA GLN A 43 2.43 4.16 0.85
C GLN A 43 1.58 2.92 1.20
N PRO A 44 1.45 2.56 2.48
CA PRO A 44 0.54 1.50 2.89
C PRO A 44 -0.88 1.78 2.33
N PRO A 45 -1.49 0.82 1.60
CA PRO A 45 -2.79 1.03 0.98
C PRO A 45 -3.88 1.17 2.04
N ARG A 46 -4.97 1.86 1.70
CA ARG A 46 -6.18 1.85 2.53
C ARG A 46 -6.77 0.44 2.59
N MET A 47 -7.47 0.16 3.69
CA MET A 47 -8.22 -1.09 3.81
C MET A 47 -9.23 -1.21 2.66
N GLY A 48 -9.07 -2.26 1.85
CA GLY A 48 -9.92 -2.53 0.68
C GLY A 48 -9.56 -1.79 -0.61
N GLU A 49 -8.51 -0.95 -0.63
CA GLU A 49 -8.09 -0.14 -1.79
C GLU A 49 -7.96 -0.97 -3.08
N HIS A 50 -7.46 -2.20 -2.96
CA HIS A 50 -7.22 -3.10 -4.09
C HIS A 50 -8.20 -4.27 -4.20
N ASN A 51 -9.28 -4.31 -3.39
CA ASN A 51 -10.20 -5.45 -3.38
C ASN A 51 -10.82 -5.72 -4.76
N ALA A 52 -11.33 -4.67 -5.41
CA ALA A 52 -11.97 -4.80 -6.72
C ALA A 52 -10.98 -5.29 -7.80
N GLN A 53 -9.75 -4.79 -7.79
CA GLN A 53 -8.70 -5.20 -8.74
C GLN A 53 -8.33 -6.67 -8.53
N VAL A 54 -7.98 -7.07 -7.31
CA VAL A 54 -7.53 -8.44 -7.01
C VAL A 54 -8.65 -9.45 -7.28
N LEU A 55 -9.91 -9.12 -6.93
CA LEU A 55 -11.04 -10.00 -7.21
C LEU A 55 -11.34 -10.11 -8.71
N ALA A 56 -11.19 -9.03 -9.47
CA ALA A 56 -11.33 -9.07 -10.93
C ALA A 56 -10.24 -9.94 -11.57
N GLU A 57 -8.99 -9.83 -11.12
CA GLU A 57 -7.88 -10.70 -11.54
C GLU A 57 -8.13 -12.18 -11.21
N ALA A 58 -8.87 -12.45 -10.12
CA ALA A 58 -9.31 -13.78 -9.73
C ALA A 58 -10.56 -14.28 -10.49
N GLY A 59 -11.14 -13.47 -11.39
CA GLY A 59 -12.28 -13.85 -12.23
C GLY A 59 -13.66 -13.48 -11.70
N PHE A 60 -13.77 -12.71 -10.61
CA PHE A 60 -15.05 -12.22 -10.11
C PHE A 60 -15.58 -11.09 -11.00
N SER A 61 -16.87 -11.13 -11.29
CA SER A 61 -17.56 -10.04 -11.95
C SER A 61 -17.75 -8.83 -11.02
N PRO A 62 -17.93 -7.61 -11.56
CA PRO A 62 -18.25 -6.44 -10.75
C PRO A 62 -19.49 -6.62 -9.86
N ALA A 63 -20.49 -7.37 -10.32
CA ALA A 63 -21.71 -7.65 -9.57
C ALA A 63 -21.46 -8.56 -8.36
N GLU A 64 -20.60 -9.57 -8.51
CA GLU A 64 -20.22 -10.45 -7.38
C GLU A 64 -19.40 -9.69 -6.34
N VAL A 65 -18.47 -8.83 -6.77
CA VAL A 65 -17.69 -7.98 -5.86
C VAL A 65 -18.60 -7.03 -5.08
N ALA A 66 -19.58 -6.40 -5.76
CA ALA A 66 -20.58 -5.56 -5.10
C ALA A 66 -21.39 -6.35 -4.06
N ALA A 67 -21.86 -7.56 -4.41
CA ALA A 67 -22.60 -8.41 -3.48
C ALA A 67 -21.77 -8.83 -2.25
N LEU A 68 -20.46 -9.07 -2.41
CA LEU A 68 -19.55 -9.35 -1.30
C LEU A 68 -19.40 -8.14 -0.37
N ALA A 69 -19.32 -6.92 -0.92
CA ALA A 69 -19.24 -5.69 -0.15
C ALA A 69 -20.55 -5.39 0.59
N GLU A 70 -21.70 -5.55 -0.07
CA GLU A 70 -23.04 -5.37 0.53
C GLU A 70 -23.27 -6.32 1.70
N ARG A 71 -22.83 -7.58 1.56
CA ARG A 71 -22.88 -8.61 2.61
C ARG A 71 -21.80 -8.43 3.68
N ARG A 72 -20.94 -7.41 3.57
CA ARG A 72 -19.81 -7.12 4.47
C ARG A 72 -18.82 -8.27 4.62
N VAL A 73 -18.68 -9.10 3.59
CA VAL A 73 -17.63 -10.13 3.51
C VAL A 73 -16.28 -9.46 3.22
N ILE A 74 -16.31 -8.39 2.43
CA ILE A 74 -15.17 -7.50 2.17
C ILE A 74 -15.53 -6.07 2.54
N VAL A 75 -14.53 -5.25 2.86
CA VAL A 75 -14.72 -3.79 2.95
C VAL A 75 -14.65 -3.19 1.54
N ALA A 76 -15.55 -2.25 1.23
CA ALA A 76 -15.46 -1.46 0.02
C ALA A 76 -14.36 -0.40 0.17
N ALA A 77 -13.58 -0.16 -0.89
CA ALA A 77 -12.68 0.99 -0.93
C ALA A 77 -13.50 2.26 -0.69
N THR A 78 -13.12 3.05 0.32
CA THR A 78 -13.76 4.33 0.66
C THR A 78 -12.94 5.50 0.12
#